data_AF-A0A4S3LNJ4-F1
#
_entry.id   AF-A0A4S3LNJ4-F1
#
_cell.length_a   1.000
_cell.length_b   1.000
_cell.length_c   1.000
_cell.angle_alpha   90.00
_cell.angle_beta   90.00
_cell.angle_gamma   90.00
#
_symmetry.space_group_name_H-M   'P 1'
#
loop_
_entity.id
_entity.type
_entity.pdbx_description
1 polymer ?
#
loop_
_entity_poly.entity_id
_entity_poly.type
_entity_poly.pdbx_seq_one_letter_code
_entity_poly.pdbx_strand_id
1 'polypeptide(L)'
;MQDVSYTHVKLADYILTEDPELLVGNETVIRINNTLKSQTGHVTHKDIILCLIQKIEQESDADKQDVYLEALEYVVYRTSDDDIE
;
A
#
# COMPACT_ATOMS: atom_id res chain seq x y z
N MET A 1 13.71 28.54 -29.93
CA MET A 1 13.32 27.15 -29.64
C MET A 1 13.38 27.01 -28.14
N GLN A 2 12.24 26.82 -27.47
CA GLN A 2 12.19 26.51 -26.04
C GLN A 2 12.47 25.02 -25.91
N ASP A 3 13.54 24.69 -25.21
CA ASP A 3 13.91 23.32 -24.86
C ASP A 3 12.93 22.86 -23.76
N VAL A 4 11.88 22.15 -24.16
CA VAL A 4 10.94 21.54 -23.22
C VAL A 4 11.59 20.26 -22.73
N SER A 5 12.27 20.35 -21.58
CA SER A 5 12.77 19.19 -20.87
C SER A 5 11.57 18.39 -20.36
N TYR A 6 11.13 17.40 -21.14
CA TYR A 6 10.21 16.38 -20.67
C TYR A 6 10.92 15.59 -19.58
N THR A 7 10.54 15.84 -18.32
CA THR A 7 10.94 15.01 -17.21
C THR A 7 10.41 13.61 -17.52
N HIS A 8 11.31 12.72 -17.90
CA HIS A 8 10.98 11.35 -18.25
C HIS A 8 10.73 10.59 -16.94
N VAL A 9 9.63 10.91 -16.25
CA VAL A 9 9.19 10.16 -15.08
C VAL A 9 8.90 8.76 -15.58
N LYS A 10 9.73 7.80 -15.19
CA LYS A 10 9.51 6.42 -15.60
C LYS A 10 8.37 5.90 -14.76
N LEU A 11 7.45 5.15 -15.36
CA LEU A 11 6.37 4.47 -14.65
C LEU A 11 6.90 3.68 -13.43
N ALA A 12 8.13 3.17 -13.54
CA ALA A 12 8.86 2.54 -12.45
C ALA A 12 9.02 3.43 -11.21
N ASP A 13 9.23 4.75 -11.37
CA ASP A 13 9.40 5.68 -10.24
C ASP A 13 8.11 5.86 -9.43
N TYR A 14 6.94 5.70 -10.06
CA TYR A 14 5.63 5.65 -9.38
C TYR A 14 5.34 4.29 -8.73
N ILE A 15 5.87 3.20 -9.29
CA ILE A 15 5.65 1.83 -8.76
C ILE A 15 6.63 1.51 -7.62
N LEU A 16 7.82 2.12 -7.61
CA LEU A 16 8.93 1.81 -6.71
C LEU A 16 9.03 2.72 -5.48
N THR A 17 8.20 3.75 -5.38
CA THR A 17 8.24 4.64 -4.22
C THR A 17 7.45 4.00 -3.08
N GLU A 18 8.15 3.64 -2.00
CA GLU A 18 7.52 3.48 -0.68
C GLU A 18 6.67 4.72 -0.48
N ASP A 19 5.34 4.59 -0.48
CA ASP A 19 4.47 5.72 -0.20
C ASP A 19 4.52 5.99 1.31
N PRO A 20 5.26 7.02 1.77
CA PRO A 20 5.31 7.32 3.18
C PRO A 20 3.93 7.69 3.71
N GLU A 21 3.00 8.22 2.88
CA GLU A 21 1.65 8.60 3.31
C GLU A 21 0.79 7.40 3.69
N LEU A 22 1.01 6.26 3.03
CA LEU A 22 0.33 5.01 3.36
C LEU A 22 0.74 4.49 4.76
N LEU A 23 1.89 4.92 5.28
CA LEU A 23 2.43 4.52 6.57
C LEU A 23 2.14 5.50 7.72
N VAL A 24 1.47 6.63 7.49
CA VAL A 24 1.27 7.63 8.55
C VAL A 24 0.01 7.38 9.40
N GLY A 25 -0.99 6.68 8.86
CA GLY A 25 -2.35 6.71 9.44
C GLY A 25 -2.87 5.42 10.07
N ASN A 26 -2.22 4.27 9.88
CA ASN A 26 -2.75 2.99 10.37
C ASN A 26 -1.64 2.05 10.89
N GLU A 27 -1.65 1.76 12.20
CA GLU A 27 -0.62 0.94 12.85
C GLU A 27 -0.55 -0.49 12.30
N THR A 28 -1.69 -1.06 11.90
CA THR A 28 -1.76 -2.41 11.30
C THR A 28 -1.07 -2.42 9.96
N VAL A 29 -1.29 -1.40 9.13
CA VAL A 29 -0.61 -1.23 7.83
C VAL A 29 0.90 -1.07 8.02
N ILE A 30 1.34 -0.25 8.98
CA ILE A 30 2.76 -0.07 9.31
C ILE A 30 3.39 -1.41 9.70
N ARG A 31 2.72 -2.17 10.57
CA ARG A 31 3.21 -3.48 11.04
C ARG A 31 3.34 -4.48 9.89
N ILE A 32 2.34 -4.55 9.03
CA ILE A 32 2.34 -5.44 7.87
C ILE A 32 3.45 -5.04 6.89
N ASN A 33 3.56 -3.75 6.55
CA ASN A 33 4.63 -3.25 5.69
C ASN A 33 6.00 -3.62 6.25
N ASN A 34 6.29 -3.32 7.51
CA ASN A 34 7.58 -3.67 8.13
C ASN A 34 7.86 -5.18 8.10
N THR A 35 6.83 -6.00 8.32
CA THR A 35 6.94 -7.46 8.27
C THR A 35 7.30 -7.92 6.86
N LEU A 36 6.56 -7.49 5.84
CA LEU A 36 6.81 -7.82 4.44
C LEU A 36 8.19 -7.32 4.00
N LYS A 37 8.54 -6.08 4.37
CA LYS A 37 9.83 -5.45 4.03
C LYS A 37 11.01 -6.22 4.57
N SER A 38 10.89 -6.78 5.77
CA SER A 38 11.93 -7.65 6.35
C SER A 38 12.15 -8.95 5.58
N GLN A 39 11.17 -9.40 4.79
CA GLN A 39 11.21 -10.67 4.04
C GLN A 39 11.63 -10.48 2.58
N THR A 40 11.17 -9.42 1.92
CA THR A 40 11.31 -9.22 0.47
C THR A 40 12.23 -8.06 0.10
N GLY A 41 12.58 -7.18 1.04
CA GLY A 41 13.38 -5.98 0.82
C GLY A 41 12.63 -4.81 0.16
N HIS A 42 11.54 -5.08 -0.56
CA HIS A 42 10.62 -4.09 -1.12
C HIS A 42 9.18 -4.56 -0.94
N VAL A 43 8.31 -3.63 -0.53
CA VAL A 43 6.86 -3.85 -0.41
C VAL A 43 6.13 -2.87 -1.32
N THR A 44 5.20 -3.39 -2.12
CA THR A 44 4.24 -2.58 -2.89
C THR A 44 2.89 -2.54 -2.16
N HIS A 45 2.01 -1.61 -2.54
CA HIS A 45 0.66 -1.59 -1.98
C HIS A 45 -0.13 -2.88 -2.23
N LYS A 46 0.06 -3.49 -3.41
CA LYS A 46 -0.55 -4.77 -3.76
C LYS A 46 -0.15 -5.88 -2.79
N ASP A 47 1.11 -5.88 -2.34
CA ASP A 47 1.60 -6.87 -1.37
C ASP A 47 0.92 -6.71 -0.01
N ILE A 48 0.70 -5.46 0.42
CA ILE A 48 -0.01 -5.12 1.67
C ILE A 48 -1.48 -5.55 1.58
N ILE A 49 -2.17 -5.19 0.49
CA ILE A 49 -3.58 -5.56 0.24
C ILE A 49 -3.73 -7.08 0.26
N LEU A 50 -2.87 -7.80 -0.47
CA LEU A 50 -2.93 -9.26 -0.53
C LEU A 50 -2.69 -9.89 0.85
N CYS A 51 -1.73 -9.37 1.63
CA CYS A 51 -1.48 -9.85 2.98
C CYS A 51 -2.68 -9.61 3.92
N LEU A 52 -3.34 -8.45 3.81
CA LEU A 52 -4.54 -8.12 4.58
C LEU A 52 -5.70 -9.06 4.24
N ILE A 53 -5.97 -9.32 2.96
CA ILE A 53 -7.00 -10.26 2.52
C ILE A 53 -6.74 -11.66 3.10
N GLN A 54 -5.50 -12.16 2.99
CA GLN A 54 -5.15 -13.47 3.56
C GLN A 54 -5.34 -13.53 5.08
N LYS A 55 -5.03 -12.45 5.79
CA LYS A 55 -5.25 -12.35 7.24
C LYS A 55 -6.74 -12.36 7.58
N ILE A 56 -7.57 -11.63 6.84
CA ILE A 56 -9.03 -11.59 7.03
C ILE A 56 -9.65 -12.98 6.82
N GLU A 57 -9.26 -13.69 5.77
CA GLU A 57 -9.79 -15.02 5.43
C GLU A 57 -9.42 -16.10 6.46
N GLN A 58 -8.31 -15.92 7.18
CA GLN A 58 -7.79 -16.87 8.16
C GLN A 58 -8.11 -16.49 9.62
N GLU A 59 -8.61 -15.28 9.85
CA GLU A 59 -8.91 -14.78 11.19
C GLU A 59 -10.29 -15.27 11.64
N SER A 60 -10.34 -15.87 12.84
CA SER A 60 -11.58 -16.36 13.46
C SER A 60 -12.09 -15.44 14.56
N ASP A 61 -11.23 -14.54 15.05
CA ASP A 61 -11.57 -13.51 16.02
C ASP A 61 -12.18 -12.30 15.30
N ALA A 62 -13.46 -12.04 15.54
CA ALA A 62 -14.19 -10.96 14.87
C ALA A 62 -13.59 -9.57 15.14
N ASP A 63 -13.10 -9.31 16.36
CA ASP A 63 -12.50 -8.02 16.70
C ASP A 63 -11.19 -7.80 15.94
N LYS A 64 -10.40 -8.87 15.75
CA LYS A 64 -9.17 -8.79 14.93
C LYS A 64 -9.48 -8.70 13.44
N GLN A 65 -10.54 -9.39 12.99
CA GLN A 65 -10.99 -9.34 11.61
C GLN A 65 -11.40 -7.91 11.23
N ASP A 66 -12.12 -7.21 12.11
CA ASP A 66 -12.51 -5.81 11.93
C ASP A 66 -11.28 -4.89 11.81
N VAL A 67 -10.26 -5.07 12.65
CA VAL A 67 -9.00 -4.31 12.54
C VAL A 67 -8.30 -4.51 11.19
N TYR A 68 -8.33 -5.73 10.64
CA TYR A 68 -7.77 -5.98 9.31
C TYR A 68 -8.64 -5.40 8.19
N LEU A 69 -9.96 -5.39 8.34
CA LEU A 69 -10.88 -4.76 7.40
C LEU A 69 -10.70 -3.24 7.35
N GLU A 70 -10.61 -2.58 8.51
CA GLU A 70 -10.31 -1.14 8.60
C GLU A 70 -8.96 -0.78 7.96
N ALA A 71 -7.94 -1.62 8.19
CA ALA A 71 -6.63 -1.46 7.56
C ALA A 71 -6.69 -1.65 6.04
N LEU A 72 -7.49 -2.60 5.56
CA LEU A 72 -7.69 -2.82 4.12
C LEU A 72 -8.41 -1.64 3.48
N GLU A 73 -9.48 -1.14 4.09
CA GLU A 73 -10.19 0.05 3.63
C GLU A 73 -9.25 1.26 3.55
N TYR A 74 -8.44 1.49 4.60
CA TYR A 74 -7.46 2.57 4.63
C TYR A 74 -6.49 2.51 3.44
N VAL A 75 -5.93 1.33 3.16
CA VAL A 75 -4.98 1.17 2.05
C VAL A 75 -5.70 1.37 0.72
N VAL A 76 -6.82 0.70 0.49
CA VAL A 76 -7.57 0.78 -0.77
C VAL A 76 -8.00 2.22 -1.08
N TYR A 77 -8.46 2.96 -0.08
CA TYR A 77 -8.85 4.37 -0.24
C TYR A 77 -7.66 5.25 -0.66
N ARG A 78 -6.47 4.97 -0.14
CA ARG A 78 -5.23 5.74 -0.44
C ARG A 78 -4.56 5.32 -1.75
N THR A 79 -4.79 4.10 -2.23
CA THR A 79 -4.20 3.59 -3.47
C THR A 79 -5.11 3.78 -4.68
N SER A 80 -5.81 4.91 -4.75
CA SER A 80 -6.79 5.17 -5.81
C SER A 80 -6.14 4.99 -7.19
N ASP A 81 -6.52 3.95 -7.93
CA ASP A 81 -6.17 3.77 -9.36
C ASP A 81 -7.03 4.69 -10.26
N ASP A 82 -8.03 5.37 -9.69
CA ASP A 82 -8.96 6.24 -10.40
C ASP A 82 -8.54 7.72 -10.30
N ASP A 83 -7.40 8.06 -10.92
CA ASP A 83 -7.25 9.41 -11.50
C ASP A 83 -8.17 9.48 -12.74
N ILE A 84 -9.48 9.66 -12.50
CA ILE A 84 -10.37 10.18 -13.53
C ILE A 84 -10.14 11.70 -13.59
N GLU A 85 -9.10 12.12 -14.30
CA GLU A 85 -9.02 13.47 -14.91
C GLU A 85 -9.27 13.41 -16.42
#